data_AF-A0A542EB91-F1
#
_entry.id   AF-A0A542EB91-F1
#
_cell.length_a   1.000
_cell.length_b   1.000
_cell.length_c   1.000
_cell.angle_alpha   90.00
_cell.angle_beta   90.00
_cell.angle_gamma   90.00
#
_symmetry.space_group_name_H-M   'P 1'
#
loop_
_entity.id
_entity.type
_entity.pdbx_description
1 polymer ?
#
loop_
_entity_poly.entity_id
_entity_poly.type
_entity_poly.pdbx_seq_one_letter_code
_entity_poly.pdbx_strand_id
1 'polypeptide(L)' 'MPPARAIDRLNADQRRQLDNLIASWRMENMPLSDPEIEVLARYVLGEIDAAERRRLLDDLP' A
#
# COMPACT_ATOMS: atom_id res chain seq x y z
N MET A 1 -14.44 -2.68 17.58
CA MET A 1 -14.10 -3.26 16.27
C MET A 1 -12.72 -2.75 15.89
N PRO A 2 -11.80 -3.58 15.37
CA PRO A 2 -10.58 -3.06 14.77
C PRO A 2 -10.93 -2.10 13.63
N PRO A 3 -10.11 -1.07 13.35
CA PRO A 3 -10.33 -0.22 12.19
C PRO A 3 -10.35 -1.08 10.92
N ALA A 4 -11.24 -0.74 9.99
CA ALA A 4 -11.27 -1.37 8.67
C ALA A 4 -9.91 -1.20 7.98
N ARG A 5 -9.44 -2.23 7.26
CA ARG A 5 -8.15 -2.20 6.55
C ARG A 5 -8.13 -1.03 5.57
N ALA A 6 -6.98 -0.44 5.35
CA ALA A 6 -6.80 0.64 4.38
C ALA A 6 -7.27 0.25 2.98
N ILE A 7 -6.98 -0.99 2.55
CA ILE A 7 -7.43 -1.53 1.27
C ILE A 7 -8.96 -1.45 1.10
N ASP A 8 -9.72 -1.69 2.17
CA ASP A 8 -11.20 -1.71 2.14
C ASP A 8 -11.81 -0.30 2.07
N ARG A 9 -11.00 0.74 2.32
CA ARG A 9 -11.41 2.14 2.37
C ARG A 9 -11.10 2.90 1.07
N LEU A 10 -10.43 2.26 0.12
CA LEU A 10 -10.08 2.87 -1.17
C LEU A 10 -11.32 3.06 -2.04
N ASN A 11 -11.45 4.24 -2.64
CA ASN A 11 -12.38 4.46 -3.74
C ASN A 11 -11.84 3.86 -5.06
N ALA A 12 -12.62 3.94 -6.14
CA ALA A 12 -12.24 3.35 -7.43
C ALA A 12 -10.94 3.92 -8.03
N ASP A 13 -10.69 5.23 -7.87
CA ASP A 13 -9.47 5.87 -8.38
C ASP A 13 -8.25 5.48 -7.56
N GLN A 14 -8.40 5.49 -6.23
CA GLN A 14 -7.38 5.04 -5.29
C GLN A 14 -7.04 3.56 -5.49
N ARG A 15 -8.05 2.72 -5.74
CA ARG A 15 -7.83 1.30 -6.03
C ARG A 15 -6.99 1.13 -7.30
N ARG A 16 -7.30 1.89 -8.36
CA ARG A 16 -6.48 1.91 -9.59
C ARG A 16 -5.05 2.38 -9.34
N GLN A 17 -4.86 3.39 -8.49
CA GLN A 17 -3.52 3.84 -8.11
C GLN A 17 -2.73 2.76 -7.36
N LEU A 18 -3.37 2.06 -6.41
CA LEU A 18 -2.76 0.94 -5.70
C LEU A 18 -2.39 -0.20 -6.67
N ASP A 19 -3.29 -0.58 -7.57
CA ASP A 19 -3.04 -1.65 -8.54
C ASP A 19 -1.85 -1.31 -9.46
N ASN A 20 -1.71 -0.04 -9.87
CA ASN A 20 -0.55 0.43 -10.64
C ASN A 20 0.76 0.34 -9.85
N LEU A 21 0.73 0.69 -8.55
CA LEU A 21 1.90 0.54 -7.67
C LEU A 21 2.29 -0.94 -7.54
N ILE A 22 1.32 -1.82 -7.30
CA ILE A 22 1.55 -3.27 -7.23
C ILE A 22 2.10 -3.81 -8.56
N ALA A 23 1.56 -3.37 -9.69
CA ALA A 23 2.03 -3.78 -11.01
C ALA A 23 3.50 -3.38 -11.24
N SER A 24 3.90 -2.17 -10.84
CA SER A 24 5.29 -1.71 -10.92
C SER A 24 6.24 -2.62 -10.15
N TRP A 25 5.86 -3.02 -8.93
CA TRP A 25 6.68 -3.91 -8.10
C TRP A 25 6.77 -5.33 -8.67
N ARG A 26 5.68 -5.83 -9.27
CA ARG A 26 5.68 -7.11 -9.98
C ARG A 26 6.61 -7.11 -11.20
N MET A 27 6.73 -5.99 -11.91
CA MET A 27 7.69 -5.86 -13.01
C MET A 27 9.14 -5.97 -12.54
N GLU A 28 9.41 -5.60 -11.29
CA GLU A 28 10.72 -5.77 -10.63
C GLU A 28 10.90 -7.20 -10.05
N ASN A 29 9.99 -8.14 -10.35
CA ASN A 29 9.92 -9.50 -9.78
C ASN A 29 9.86 -9.55 -8.25
N MET A 30 9.32 -8.50 -7.62
CA MET A 30 9.18 -8.42 -6.17
C MET A 30 7.71 -8.66 -5.79
N PRO A 31 7.33 -9.87 -5.34
CA PRO A 31 5.98 -10.13 -4.86
C PRO A 31 5.74 -9.38 -3.56
N LEU A 32 4.67 -8.58 -3.52
CA LEU A 32 4.23 -7.87 -2.32
C LEU A 32 3.41 -8.79 -1.42
N SER A 33 3.75 -8.78 -0.13
CA SER A 33 3.01 -9.39 0.96
C SER A 33 1.82 -8.52 1.40
N ASP A 34 0.84 -9.13 2.09
CA ASP A 34 -0.33 -8.41 2.60
C ASP A 34 0.02 -7.17 3.45
N PRO A 35 1.02 -7.21 4.36
CA PRO A 35 1.44 -6.02 5.11
C PRO A 35 1.99 -4.91 4.22
N GLU A 36 2.75 -5.23 3.17
CA GLU A 36 3.27 -4.22 2.24
C GLU A 36 2.14 -3.58 1.44
N ILE A 37 1.16 -4.36 0.98
CA ILE A 37 -0.02 -3.83 0.28
C ILE A 37 -0.82 -2.90 1.20
N GLU A 38 -0.95 -3.23 2.49
CA GLU A 38 -1.61 -2.37 3.47
C GLU A 38 -0.88 -1.03 3.66
N VAL A 39 0.46 -1.04 3.72
CA VAL A 39 1.26 0.20 3.76
C VAL A 39 1.06 1.03 2.51
N LEU A 40 1.03 0.42 1.33
CA LEU A 40 0.74 1.11 0.06
C LEU A 40 -0.68 1.69 0.03
N ALA A 41 -1.67 0.98 0.57
CA ALA A 41 -3.04 1.46 0.65
C ALA A 41 -3.17 2.68 1.59
N ARG A 42 -2.47 2.67 2.74
CA ARG A 42 -2.42 3.82 3.66
C ARG A 42 -1.79 5.05 2.99
N TYR A 43 -0.75 4.84 2.18
CA TYR A 43 -0.13 5.90 1.38
C TYR A 43 -1.10 6.48 0.35
N VAL A 44 -1.82 5.63 -0.39
CA VAL A 44 -2.81 6.07 -1.40
C VAL A 44 -4.01 6.80 -0.78
N LEU A 45 -4.39 6.44 0.46
CA LEU A 45 -5.39 7.16 1.24
C LEU A 45 -4.91 8.54 1.73
N GLY A 46 -3.60 8.81 1.68
CA GLY A 46 -2.99 10.01 2.25
C GLY A 46 -2.85 9.98 3.77
N GLU A 47 -2.92 8.80 4.40
CA GLU A 47 -2.76 8.64 5.86
C GLU A 47 -1.31 8.67 6.31
N ILE A 48 -0.41 8.35 5.39
CA ILE A 48 1.03 8.38 5.56
C ILE A 48 1.66 9.05 4.34
N ASP A 49 2.78 9.73 4.54
CA ASP A 49 3.54 10.33 3.46
C ASP A 49 4.53 9.34 2.83
N ALA A 50 5.30 9.80 1.84
CA ALA A 50 6.25 8.97 1.14
C ALA A 50 7.44 8.52 2.02
N ALA A 51 7.82 9.32 3.02
CA ALA A 51 8.93 9.00 3.93
C ALA A 51 8.50 7.92 4.93
N GLU A 52 7.31 8.07 5.51
CA GLU A 52 6.74 7.10 6.43
C GLU A 52 6.40 5.79 5.72
N ARG A 53 5.87 5.84 4.48
CA ARG A 53 5.69 4.64 3.65
C ARG A 53 7.02 3.89 3.48
N ARG A 54 8.11 4.62 3.15
CA ARG A 54 9.42 3.99 2.94
C ARG A 54 9.90 3.31 4.22
N ARG A 55 9.84 4.01 5.35
CA ARG A 55 10.22 3.48 6.66
C ARG A 55 9.42 2.23 7.02
N LEU A 56 8.09 2.29 6.88
CA LEU A 56 7.22 1.16 7.21
C LEU A 56 7.52 -0.06 6.33
N LEU A 57 7.80 0.13 5.04
CA LEU A 57 8.21 -0.98 4.16
C LEU A 57 9.57 -1.56 4.55
N ASP A 58 10.54 -0.72 4.94
CA ASP A 58 11.87 -1.17 5.38
C ASP A 58 11.81 -1.89 6.76
N ASP A 59 10.82 -1.58 7.60
CA ASP A 59 10.60 -2.19 8.93
C ASP A 59 9.76 -3.48 8.89
N LEU A 60 9.22 -3.90 7.73
CA LEU A 60 8.45 -5.14 7.60
C LEU A 60 9.37 -6.37 7.63
N PRO A 61 8.95 -7.46 8.32
CA PRO A 61 9.77 -8.67 8.52
C PRO A 61 9.92 -9.54 7.27
#